data_AF-A0A9X2MJJ5-F1
#
_entry.id   AF-A0A9X2MJJ5-F1
#
_cell.length_a   1.000
_cell.length_b   1.000
_cell.length_c   1.000
_cell.angle_alpha   90.00
_cell.angle_beta   90.00
_cell.angle_gamma   90.00
#
_symmetry.space_group_name_H-M   'P 1'
#
loop_
_entity.id
_entity.type
_entity.pdbx_description
1 polymer ?
#
loop_
_entity_poly.entity_id
_entity_poly.type
_entity_poly.pdbx_seq_one_letter_code
_entity_poly.pdbx_strand_id
1 'polypeptide(L)'
;MKMNIKKKNHKNKIVYNNYQFYENAALTGFIKKQATEGYSLCGTMGKFFNILKFCYTKDKVPKSYAIFHKHLDKEIDEKIENMKTRNDEIISQNNLYIVFENTSSEVSKMKLETIEKKQNVLLSVPIKKSIAFVSMLFVVSVISLVLKILLIEDGNLHFNLLSLGLYLALIITFLFYFIGDIHDIIAGKGISIDGKMYFSSRTKFKDILFHIGDILKFGILLGSICISIMLLLNVKDEVIAINILRMWLIYCVIGYTYRIRFQRSYISLLLIETFLITLSFF
;
A
#
# COMPACT_ATOMS: atom_id res chain seq x y z
N MET A 1 38.18 -36.21 6.09
CA MET A 1 37.10 -35.61 6.90
C MET A 1 36.13 -34.92 5.95
N LYS A 2 34.94 -35.52 5.69
CA LYS A 2 33.94 -34.99 4.76
C LYS A 2 33.32 -33.72 5.36
N MET A 3 33.61 -32.56 4.79
CA MET A 3 32.89 -31.32 5.10
C MET A 3 31.44 -31.49 4.61
N ASN A 4 30.55 -31.69 5.59
CA ASN A 4 29.13 -31.79 5.37
C ASN A 4 28.59 -30.39 5.07
N ILE A 5 28.69 -29.97 3.81
CA ILE A 5 28.07 -28.74 3.32
C ILE A 5 26.57 -28.96 3.43
N LYS A 6 25.95 -28.40 4.48
CA LYS A 6 24.49 -28.32 4.62
C LYS A 6 23.93 -27.79 3.29
N LYS A 7 23.27 -28.66 2.52
CA LYS A 7 22.42 -28.26 1.40
C LYS A 7 21.37 -27.31 1.97
N LYS A 8 21.59 -25.99 1.84
CA LYS A 8 20.51 -25.01 1.98
C LYS A 8 19.48 -25.38 0.92
N ASN A 9 18.34 -25.91 1.33
CA ASN A 9 17.20 -26.09 0.44
C ASN A 9 16.81 -24.71 -0.09
N HIS A 10 17.26 -24.38 -1.30
CA HIS A 10 16.96 -23.13 -1.96
C HIS A 10 15.50 -23.14 -2.40
N LYS A 11 14.60 -22.81 -1.47
CA LYS A 11 13.17 -22.67 -1.71
C LYS A 11 12.88 -21.32 -2.36
N ASN A 12 11.76 -21.28 -3.10
CA ASN A 12 11.17 -20.03 -3.55
C ASN A 12 10.96 -19.09 -2.36
N LYS A 13 11.41 -17.84 -2.50
CA LYS A 13 11.19 -16.80 -1.50
C LYS A 13 9.95 -16.02 -1.91
N ILE A 14 8.96 -15.98 -1.01
CA ILE A 14 7.76 -15.18 -1.19
C ILE A 14 7.90 -13.95 -0.31
N VAL A 15 7.74 -12.77 -0.90
CA VAL A 15 7.81 -11.51 -0.18
C VAL A 15 6.51 -10.74 -0.37
N TYR A 16 5.82 -10.51 0.74
CA TYR A 16 4.74 -9.54 0.78
C TYR A 16 5.33 -8.13 0.67
N ASN A 17 4.74 -7.31 -0.18
CA ASN A 17 5.07 -5.90 -0.27
C ASN A 17 3.81 -5.05 -0.20
N ASN A 18 3.97 -3.88 0.41
CA ASN A 18 2.96 -2.86 0.58
C ASN A 18 3.44 -1.54 -0.03
N TYR A 19 4.11 -1.61 -1.18
CA TYR A 19 4.53 -0.42 -1.91
C TYR A 19 3.30 0.41 -2.29
N GLN A 20 3.40 1.71 -2.05
CA GLN A 20 2.43 2.66 -2.54
C GLN A 20 2.72 2.94 -4.02
N PHE A 21 1.69 3.33 -4.77
CA PHE A 21 1.83 3.50 -6.22
C PHE A 21 2.85 4.56 -6.63
N TYR A 22 3.17 5.53 -5.75
CA TYR A 22 4.18 6.56 -5.97
C TYR A 22 5.62 6.14 -5.64
N GLU A 23 5.83 4.93 -5.14
CA GLU A 23 7.15 4.41 -4.74
C GLU A 23 7.69 3.41 -5.76
N ASN A 24 7.36 3.61 -7.03
CA ASN A 24 7.77 2.71 -8.10
C ASN A 24 9.31 2.51 -8.15
N ALA A 25 10.08 3.57 -7.88
CA ALA A 25 11.53 3.47 -7.74
C ALA A 25 11.97 2.55 -6.59
N ALA A 26 11.26 2.57 -5.45
CA ALA A 26 11.55 1.69 -4.32
C ALA A 26 11.24 0.21 -4.66
N LEU A 27 10.16 -0.06 -5.40
CA LEU A 27 9.85 -1.41 -5.90
C LEU A 27 10.96 -1.91 -6.84
N THR A 28 11.36 -1.09 -7.81
CA THR A 28 12.46 -1.41 -8.73
C THR A 28 13.76 -1.66 -7.98
N GLY A 29 14.11 -0.80 -7.03
CA GLY A 29 15.30 -0.95 -6.18
C GLY A 29 15.26 -2.24 -5.34
N PHE A 30 14.10 -2.60 -4.80
CA PHE A 30 13.93 -3.83 -4.05
C PHE A 30 14.14 -5.08 -4.90
N ILE A 31 13.53 -5.14 -6.10
CA ILE A 31 13.72 -6.27 -7.02
C ILE A 31 15.19 -6.37 -7.45
N LYS A 32 15.84 -5.25 -7.76
CA LYS A 32 17.29 -5.21 -8.07
C LYS A 32 18.13 -5.75 -6.91
N LYS A 33 17.81 -5.38 -5.67
CA LYS A 33 18.50 -5.92 -4.48
C LYS A 33 18.32 -7.44 -4.36
N GLN A 34 17.10 -7.95 -4.57
CA GLN A 34 16.87 -9.41 -4.56
C GLN A 34 17.65 -10.12 -5.70
N ALA A 35 17.76 -9.50 -6.87
CA ALA A 35 18.60 -10.00 -7.96
C ALA A 35 20.08 -10.11 -7.57
N THR A 36 20.62 -9.14 -6.83
CA THR A 36 22.00 -9.23 -6.31
C THR A 36 22.20 -10.33 -5.26
N GLU A 37 21.14 -10.72 -4.56
CA GLU A 37 21.16 -11.84 -3.60
C GLU A 37 21.00 -13.22 -4.27
N GLY A 38 20.94 -13.28 -5.61
CA GLY A 38 20.80 -14.51 -6.39
C GLY A 38 19.36 -14.96 -6.60
N TYR A 39 18.39 -14.04 -6.48
CA TYR A 39 16.97 -14.34 -6.69
C TYR A 39 16.41 -13.62 -7.93
N SER A 40 15.72 -14.36 -8.79
CA SER A 40 14.98 -13.79 -9.92
C SER A 40 13.49 -13.67 -9.60
N LEU A 41 12.84 -12.60 -10.05
CA LEU A 41 11.38 -12.51 -9.99
C LEU A 41 10.82 -13.53 -10.99
N CYS A 42 10.04 -14.50 -10.50
CA CYS A 42 9.46 -15.56 -11.32
C CYS A 42 7.93 -15.51 -11.36
N GLY A 43 7.35 -14.44 -10.81
CA GLY A 43 5.93 -14.17 -10.86
C GLY A 43 5.46 -13.38 -9.66
N THR A 44 4.17 -13.08 -9.67
CA THR A 44 3.52 -12.34 -8.59
C THR A 44 2.17 -12.95 -8.28
N MET A 45 1.77 -12.91 -7.02
CA MET A 45 0.45 -13.37 -6.57
C MET A 45 -0.41 -12.18 -6.14
N GLY A 46 -1.71 -12.31 -6.40
CA GLY A 46 -2.70 -11.28 -6.15
C GLY A 46 -2.79 -10.25 -7.28
N LYS A 47 -3.97 -9.62 -7.40
CA LYS A 47 -4.33 -8.71 -8.50
C LYS A 47 -3.44 -7.46 -8.62
N PHE A 48 -2.64 -7.14 -7.60
CA PHE A 48 -1.95 -5.85 -7.44
C PHE A 48 -0.46 -5.94 -7.12
N PHE A 49 0.26 -6.99 -7.53
CA PHE A 49 1.70 -7.18 -7.21
C PHE A 49 2.01 -7.29 -5.71
N ASN A 50 1.02 -7.52 -4.84
CA ASN A 50 1.20 -7.50 -3.37
C ASN A 50 2.11 -8.60 -2.83
N ILE A 51 2.29 -9.67 -3.61
CA ILE A 51 3.13 -10.79 -3.21
C ILE A 51 4.07 -11.08 -4.38
N LEU A 52 5.37 -10.81 -4.19
CA LEU A 52 6.40 -11.12 -5.17
C LEU A 52 6.92 -12.53 -4.90
N LYS A 53 7.01 -13.34 -5.96
CA LYS A 53 7.58 -14.67 -5.92
C LYS A 53 8.96 -14.62 -6.55
N PHE A 54 9.96 -14.96 -5.75
CA PHE A 54 11.35 -14.99 -6.14
C PHE A 54 11.85 -16.45 -6.21
N CYS A 55 12.47 -16.80 -7.32
CA CYS A 55 13.06 -18.10 -7.57
C CYS A 55 14.59 -17.97 -7.51
N TYR A 56 15.23 -18.86 -6.76
CA TYR A 56 16.68 -18.83 -6.58
C TYR A 56 17.39 -19.24 -7.87
N THR A 57 18.31 -18.39 -8.32
CA THR A 57 19.10 -18.59 -9.55
C THR A 57 20.56 -18.65 -9.17
N LYS A 58 21.02 -19.85 -8.78
CA LYS A 58 22.37 -20.11 -8.27
C LYS A 58 23.47 -19.81 -9.31
N ASP A 59 23.14 -19.94 -10.60
CA ASP A 59 24.12 -19.96 -11.70
C ASP A 59 23.75 -19.02 -12.88
N LYS A 60 22.85 -18.04 -12.69
CA LYS A 60 22.46 -17.10 -13.77
C LYS A 60 22.93 -15.68 -13.46
N VAL A 61 23.37 -14.97 -14.51
CA VAL A 61 23.62 -13.52 -14.49
C VAL A 61 22.39 -12.83 -13.90
N PRO A 62 22.54 -11.87 -12.96
CA PRO A 62 21.42 -11.15 -12.39
C PRO A 62 20.55 -10.55 -13.50
N LYS A 63 19.31 -11.00 -13.58
CA LYS A 63 18.33 -10.49 -14.55
C LYS A 63 17.95 -9.07 -14.15
N SER A 64 17.92 -8.17 -15.13
CA SER A 64 17.43 -6.81 -14.93
C SER A 64 15.96 -6.72 -15.29
N TYR A 65 15.19 -5.92 -14.56
CA TYR A 65 13.75 -5.79 -14.75
C TYR A 65 13.41 -4.34 -15.06
N ALA A 66 12.47 -4.14 -15.98
CA ALA A 66 11.86 -2.86 -16.28
C ALA A 66 10.41 -2.88 -15.83
N ILE A 67 10.02 -1.91 -14.99
CA ILE A 67 8.68 -1.82 -14.41
C ILE A 67 8.00 -0.56 -14.94
N PHE A 68 6.86 -0.74 -15.61
CA PHE A 68 6.08 0.37 -16.15
C PHE A 68 4.67 0.39 -15.57
N HIS A 69 4.18 1.59 -15.33
CA HIS A 69 2.82 1.90 -14.95
C HIS A 69 2.01 2.17 -16.21
N LYS A 70 0.95 1.42 -16.41
CA LYS A 70 0.03 1.56 -17.55
C LYS A 70 -0.80 2.82 -17.43
N HIS A 71 -1.20 3.40 -18.56
CA HIS A 71 -2.14 4.52 -18.64
C HIS A 71 -1.69 5.76 -17.86
N LEU A 72 -0.39 5.88 -17.60
CA LEU A 72 0.17 7.01 -16.86
C LEU A 72 0.47 8.19 -17.78
N ASP A 73 0.99 7.90 -18.98
CA ASP A 73 1.35 8.88 -20.00
C ASP A 73 1.48 8.19 -21.36
N LYS A 74 1.20 8.93 -22.44
CA LYS A 74 1.21 8.40 -23.81
C LYS A 74 2.57 7.81 -24.21
N GLU A 75 3.68 8.47 -23.86
CA GLU A 75 5.02 7.96 -24.21
C GLU A 75 5.37 6.68 -23.44
N ILE A 76 4.87 6.54 -22.21
CA ILE A 76 5.06 5.33 -21.39
C ILE A 76 4.27 4.17 -22.00
N ASP A 77 3.02 4.42 -22.40
CA ASP A 77 2.17 3.40 -23.03
C ASP A 77 2.71 2.98 -24.40
N GLU A 78 3.18 3.92 -25.23
CA GLU A 78 3.86 3.62 -26.49
C GLU A 78 5.12 2.77 -26.25
N LYS A 79 5.87 3.02 -25.18
CA LYS A 79 7.03 2.19 -24.82
C LYS A 79 6.62 0.77 -24.44
N ILE A 80 5.54 0.61 -23.66
CA ILE A 80 5.00 -0.70 -23.28
C ILE A 80 4.62 -1.51 -24.53
N GLU A 81 3.90 -0.89 -25.47
CA GLU A 81 3.50 -1.54 -26.73
C GLU A 81 4.71 -1.88 -27.62
N ASN A 82 5.70 -0.98 -27.69
CA ASN A 82 6.96 -1.26 -28.38
C ASN A 82 7.74 -2.46 -27.80
N MET A 83 7.68 -2.67 -26.48
CA MET A 83 8.33 -3.83 -25.85
C MET A 83 7.53 -5.12 -26.09
N LYS A 84 6.20 -5.05 -26.07
CA LYS A 84 5.34 -6.19 -26.43
C LYS A 84 5.55 -6.65 -27.87
N THR A 85 5.58 -5.71 -28.82
CA THR A 85 5.79 -6.01 -30.25
C THR A 85 7.16 -6.59 -30.56
N ARG A 86 8.16 -6.33 -29.71
CA ARG A 86 9.52 -6.90 -29.80
C ARG A 86 9.68 -8.28 -29.16
N ASN A 87 8.60 -8.86 -28.62
CA ASN A 87 8.62 -10.11 -27.85
C ASN A 87 9.55 -10.06 -26.63
N ASP A 88 9.68 -8.91 -25.96
CA ASP A 88 10.38 -8.84 -24.67
C ASP A 88 9.64 -9.71 -23.63
N GLU A 89 10.37 -10.47 -22.81
CA GLU A 89 9.78 -11.45 -21.88
C GLU A 89 9.00 -10.74 -20.76
N ILE A 90 7.69 -10.96 -20.71
CA ILE A 90 6.79 -10.43 -19.67
C ILE A 90 6.77 -11.39 -18.50
N ILE A 91 7.33 -10.97 -17.37
CA ILE A 91 7.39 -11.77 -16.14
C ILE A 91 6.09 -11.67 -15.35
N SER A 92 5.47 -10.49 -15.36
CA SER A 92 4.18 -10.29 -14.73
C SER A 92 3.46 -9.08 -15.30
N GLN A 93 2.14 -9.18 -15.35
CA GLN A 93 1.27 -8.11 -15.80
C GLN A 93 -0.01 -8.10 -14.96
N ASN A 94 -0.45 -6.90 -14.57
CA ASN A 94 -1.79 -6.69 -14.05
C ASN A 94 -2.43 -5.44 -14.71
N ASN A 95 -3.50 -4.92 -14.12
CA ASN A 95 -4.20 -3.75 -14.66
C ASN A 95 -3.40 -2.44 -14.53
N LEU A 96 -2.46 -2.34 -13.60
CA LEU A 96 -1.75 -1.09 -13.29
C LEU A 96 -0.28 -1.10 -13.73
N TYR A 97 0.35 -2.28 -13.69
CA TYR A 97 1.78 -2.47 -13.92
C TYR A 97 2.03 -3.59 -14.92
N ILE A 98 3.16 -3.47 -15.59
CA ILE A 98 3.77 -4.52 -16.40
C ILE A 98 5.25 -4.57 -16.06
N VAL A 99 5.76 -5.79 -15.89
CA VAL A 99 7.16 -6.06 -15.56
C VAL A 99 7.76 -6.89 -16.68
N PHE A 100 8.74 -6.30 -17.35
CA PHE A 100 9.55 -6.96 -18.37
C PHE A 100 10.87 -7.42 -17.78
N GLU A 101 11.34 -8.57 -18.21
CA GLU A 101 12.74 -8.94 -18.08
C GLU A 101 13.53 -8.29 -19.22
N ASN A 102 14.60 -7.58 -18.87
CA ASN A 102 15.37 -6.80 -19.82
C ASN A 102 16.65 -7.56 -20.20
N THR A 103 16.73 -7.96 -21.47
CA THR A 103 17.92 -8.50 -22.15
C THR A 103 18.64 -7.38 -22.91
N SER A 104 19.84 -7.03 -22.47
CA SER A 104 20.43 -5.69 -22.61
C SER A 104 20.89 -5.24 -24.02
N SER A 105 20.70 -3.95 -24.33
CA SER A 105 21.63 -3.13 -25.15
C SER A 105 21.86 -1.76 -24.47
N GLU A 106 23.01 -1.10 -24.64
CA GLU A 106 23.32 0.17 -23.94
C GLU A 106 22.40 1.33 -24.34
N VAL A 107 22.04 1.40 -25.63
CA VAL A 107 21.10 2.40 -26.16
C VAL A 107 19.68 2.20 -25.60
N SER A 108 19.29 0.95 -25.30
CA SER A 108 18.00 0.68 -24.66
C SER A 108 17.99 1.09 -23.19
N LYS A 109 19.11 0.99 -22.48
CA LYS A 109 19.25 1.41 -21.07
C LYS A 109 19.07 2.92 -20.89
N MET A 110 19.71 3.75 -21.71
CA MET A 110 19.63 5.22 -21.56
C MET A 110 18.20 5.73 -21.78
N LYS A 111 17.48 5.20 -22.77
CA LYS A 111 16.06 5.50 -22.99
C LYS A 111 15.17 4.98 -21.86
N LEU A 112 15.53 3.85 -21.24
CA LEU A 112 14.79 3.29 -20.10
C LEU A 112 14.88 4.22 -18.88
N GLU A 113 16.07 4.72 -18.57
CA GLU A 113 16.28 5.62 -17.42
C GLU A 113 15.50 6.93 -17.54
N THR A 114 15.39 7.49 -18.74
CA THR A 114 14.57 8.69 -18.98
C THR A 114 13.10 8.42 -18.71
N ILE A 115 12.58 7.28 -19.18
CA ILE A 115 11.19 6.88 -18.99
C ILE A 115 10.91 6.56 -17.51
N GLU A 116 11.84 5.87 -16.82
CA GLU A 116 11.74 5.63 -15.38
C GLU A 116 11.70 6.93 -14.58
N LYS A 117 12.55 7.91 -14.91
CA LYS A 117 12.53 9.25 -14.28
C LYS A 117 11.20 9.96 -14.56
N LYS A 118 10.72 9.98 -15.80
CA LYS A 118 9.44 10.60 -16.16
C LYS A 118 8.28 9.99 -15.36
N GLN A 119 8.22 8.66 -15.31
CA GLN A 119 7.23 7.92 -14.52
C GLN A 119 7.28 8.27 -13.04
N ASN A 120 8.48 8.32 -12.44
CA ASN A 120 8.63 8.68 -11.03
C ASN A 120 8.18 10.13 -10.74
N VAL A 121 8.44 11.05 -11.67
CA VAL A 121 7.95 12.45 -11.55
C VAL A 121 6.44 12.53 -11.72
N LEU A 122 5.84 11.77 -12.64
CA LEU A 122 4.39 11.74 -12.83
C LEU A 122 3.66 11.11 -11.64
N LEU A 123 4.26 10.10 -11.01
CA LEU A 123 3.73 9.46 -9.82
C LEU A 123 4.08 10.21 -8.52
N SER A 124 4.87 11.28 -8.59
CA SER A 124 5.34 12.00 -7.40
C SER A 124 4.22 12.72 -6.65
N VAL A 125 4.45 12.91 -5.35
CA VAL A 125 3.50 13.52 -4.42
C VAL A 125 3.85 15.00 -4.20
N PRO A 126 2.95 15.96 -4.52
CA PRO A 126 3.19 17.37 -4.20
C PRO A 126 3.24 17.61 -2.68
N ILE A 127 4.37 18.06 -2.16
CA ILE A 127 4.66 18.12 -0.70
C ILE A 127 3.70 19.07 0.01
N LYS A 128 3.65 20.35 -0.43
CA LYS A 128 2.84 21.39 0.24
C LYS A 128 1.36 21.05 0.27
N LYS A 129 0.81 20.62 -0.88
CA LYS A 129 -0.61 20.25 -0.99
C LYS A 129 -0.91 18.95 -0.24
N SER A 130 0.00 17.98 -0.25
CA SER A 130 -0.16 16.71 0.47
C SER A 130 -0.19 16.92 1.98
N ILE A 131 0.81 17.62 2.53
CA ILE A 131 0.92 17.82 3.97
C ILE A 131 -0.26 18.63 4.48
N ALA A 132 -0.59 19.75 3.82
CA ALA A 132 -1.72 20.59 4.24
C ALA A 132 -3.04 19.80 4.27
N PHE A 133 -3.30 18.98 3.24
CA PHE A 133 -4.50 18.18 3.15
C PHE A 133 -4.53 17.05 4.20
N VAL A 134 -3.41 16.37 4.43
CA VAL A 134 -3.29 15.33 5.48
C VAL A 134 -3.48 15.92 6.87
N SER A 135 -2.85 17.07 7.15
CA SER A 135 -2.99 17.77 8.42
C SER A 135 -4.43 18.23 8.65
N MET A 136 -5.09 18.80 7.64
CA MET A 136 -6.49 19.20 7.74
C MET A 136 -7.40 18.01 8.09
N LEU A 137 -7.27 16.91 7.35
CA LEU A 137 -8.07 15.70 7.61
C LEU A 137 -7.78 15.11 8.99
N PHE A 138 -6.52 15.09 9.42
CA PHE A 138 -6.14 14.61 10.75
C PHE A 138 -6.74 15.47 11.87
N VAL A 139 -6.72 16.81 11.73
CA VAL A 139 -7.36 17.71 12.70
C VAL A 139 -8.86 17.45 12.77
N VAL A 140 -9.53 17.30 11.63
CA VAL A 140 -10.96 16.96 11.59
C VAL A 140 -11.22 15.62 12.28
N SER A 141 -10.39 14.59 12.03
CA SER A 141 -10.42 13.31 12.73
C SER A 141 -10.36 13.46 14.25
N VAL A 142 -9.36 14.18 14.75
CA VAL A 142 -9.12 14.34 16.20
C VAL A 142 -10.25 15.12 16.85
N ILE A 143 -10.69 16.23 16.26
CA ILE A 143 -11.82 17.02 16.77
C ILE A 143 -13.06 16.13 16.88
N SER A 144 -13.31 15.33 15.85
CA SER A 144 -14.49 14.48 15.80
C SER A 144 -14.42 13.33 16.80
N LEU A 145 -13.24 12.75 17.02
CA LEU A 145 -13.02 11.80 18.10
C LEU A 145 -13.33 12.42 19.47
N VAL A 146 -12.84 13.64 19.72
CA VAL A 146 -13.10 14.38 20.96
C VAL A 146 -14.59 14.67 21.13
N LEU A 147 -15.25 15.18 20.10
CA LEU A 147 -16.70 15.40 20.10
C LEU A 147 -17.46 14.10 20.37
N LYS A 148 -17.04 12.98 19.77
CA LYS A 148 -17.67 11.68 19.98
C LYS A 148 -17.48 11.15 21.39
N ILE A 149 -16.37 11.46 22.05
CA ILE A 149 -16.14 11.15 23.47
C ILE A 149 -17.03 12.04 24.37
N LEU A 150 -17.14 13.32 24.04
CA LEU A 150 -17.93 14.29 24.83
C LEU A 150 -19.44 14.09 24.69
N LEU A 151 -19.89 13.61 23.51
CA LEU A 151 -21.29 13.39 23.16
C LEU A 151 -21.72 11.92 23.32
N ILE A 152 -20.99 11.12 24.12
CA ILE A 152 -21.46 9.79 24.50
C ILE A 152 -22.72 9.98 25.36
N GLU A 153 -23.90 9.93 24.72
CA GLU A 153 -25.18 9.85 25.42
C GLU A 153 -25.31 8.48 26.12
N ASP A 154 -26.03 8.44 27.24
CA ASP A 154 -26.31 7.25 28.06
C ASP A 154 -27.02 6.11 27.29
N GLY A 155 -27.47 6.36 26.05
CA GLY A 155 -28.08 5.37 25.17
C GLY A 155 -27.08 4.42 24.53
N ASN A 156 -27.27 3.12 24.77
CA ASN A 156 -26.54 1.99 24.16
C ASN A 156 -25.00 2.10 24.22
N LEU A 157 -24.47 2.23 25.44
CA LEU A 157 -23.04 2.29 25.79
C LEU A 157 -22.15 1.33 24.98
N HIS A 158 -22.61 0.09 24.75
CA HIS A 158 -21.86 -0.93 23.99
C HIS A 158 -21.58 -0.53 22.53
N PHE A 159 -22.55 0.10 21.85
CA PHE A 159 -22.37 0.54 20.47
C PHE A 159 -21.45 1.76 20.39
N ASN A 160 -21.59 2.70 21.33
CA ASN A 160 -20.74 3.89 21.41
C ASN A 160 -19.27 3.52 21.68
N LEU A 161 -19.02 2.56 22.58
CA LEU A 161 -17.69 2.01 22.86
C LEU A 161 -17.07 1.31 21.65
N LEU A 162 -17.85 0.50 20.92
CA LEU A 162 -17.39 -0.19 19.71
C LEU A 162 -17.02 0.81 18.61
N SER A 163 -17.87 1.82 18.42
CA SER A 163 -17.66 2.90 17.45
C SER A 163 -16.38 3.67 17.79
N LEU A 164 -16.22 4.09 19.05
CA LEU A 164 -15.02 4.77 19.55
C LEU A 164 -13.74 3.95 19.32
N GLY A 165 -13.78 2.66 19.66
CA GLY A 165 -12.67 1.74 19.45
C GLY A 165 -12.24 1.65 17.98
N LEU A 166 -13.22 1.67 17.05
CA LEU A 166 -12.93 1.71 15.62
C LEU A 166 -12.25 3.01 15.18
N TYR A 167 -12.71 4.18 15.62
CA TYR A 167 -12.05 5.46 15.26
C TYR A 167 -10.63 5.51 15.78
N LEU A 168 -10.43 5.14 17.05
CA LEU A 168 -9.08 5.05 17.64
C LEU A 168 -8.17 4.13 16.82
N ALA A 169 -8.67 2.97 16.43
CA ALA A 169 -7.88 2.01 15.68
C ALA A 169 -7.54 2.49 14.25
N LEU A 170 -8.45 3.23 13.59
CA LEU A 170 -8.20 3.89 12.31
C LEU A 170 -7.12 4.98 12.43
N ILE A 171 -7.20 5.84 13.45
CA ILE A 171 -6.20 6.88 13.73
C ILE A 171 -4.84 6.27 14.02
N ILE A 172 -4.77 5.24 14.86
CA ILE A 172 -3.52 4.56 15.19
C ILE A 172 -2.90 3.94 13.92
N THR A 173 -3.73 3.30 13.08
CA THR A 173 -3.28 2.73 11.80
C THR A 173 -2.75 3.82 10.86
N PHE A 174 -3.44 4.96 10.77
CA PHE A 174 -2.97 6.14 10.05
C PHE A 174 -1.60 6.61 10.56
N LEU A 175 -1.42 6.73 11.88
CA LEU A 175 -0.18 7.20 12.49
C LEU A 175 1.00 6.28 12.16
N PHE A 176 0.82 4.96 12.17
CA PHE A 176 1.88 4.03 11.76
C PHE A 176 2.35 4.27 10.34
N TYR A 177 1.43 4.43 9.39
CA TYR A 177 1.78 4.72 8.01
C TYR A 177 2.43 6.11 7.86
N PHE A 178 1.89 7.12 8.55
CA PHE A 178 2.39 8.49 8.46
C PHE A 178 3.79 8.66 9.06
N ILE A 179 4.06 8.05 10.22
CA ILE A 179 5.38 8.05 10.86
C ILE A 179 6.39 7.34 9.97
N GLY A 180 6.02 6.22 9.33
CA GLY A 180 6.88 5.53 8.39
C GLY A 180 7.30 6.39 7.20
N ASP A 181 6.36 7.15 6.64
CA ASP A 181 6.66 8.12 5.57
C ASP A 181 7.57 9.24 6.06
N ILE A 182 7.27 9.88 7.21
CA ILE A 182 8.11 10.93 7.79
C ILE A 182 9.54 10.43 8.02
N HIS A 183 9.70 9.22 8.55
CA HIS A 183 11.01 8.67 8.83
C HIS A 183 11.83 8.50 7.54
N ASP A 184 11.25 7.98 6.47
CA ASP A 184 11.93 7.83 5.19
C ASP A 184 12.31 9.18 4.57
N ILE A 185 11.49 10.23 4.79
CA ILE A 185 11.79 11.60 4.40
C ILE A 185 13.05 12.10 5.15
N ILE A 186 13.06 11.98 6.48
CA ILE A 186 14.17 12.42 7.33
C ILE A 186 15.45 11.62 7.02
N ALA A 187 15.32 10.33 6.73
CA ALA A 187 16.43 9.45 6.35
C ALA A 187 16.98 9.71 4.93
N GLY A 188 16.49 10.75 4.23
CA GLY A 188 16.97 11.14 2.90
C GLY A 188 16.62 10.12 1.81
N LYS A 189 15.61 9.27 2.02
CA LYS A 189 15.16 8.28 1.02
C LYS A 189 14.16 8.85 0.03
N GLY A 190 13.53 9.97 0.37
CA GLY A 190 12.71 10.75 -0.55
C GLY A 190 13.52 11.81 -1.29
N ILE A 191 13.34 11.88 -2.61
CA ILE A 191 13.92 12.91 -3.46
C ILE A 191 12.84 13.95 -3.73
N SER A 192 13.17 15.22 -3.52
CA SER A 192 12.30 16.37 -3.79
C SER A 192 12.76 17.09 -5.06
N ILE A 193 11.92 17.15 -6.08
CA ILE A 193 12.14 17.92 -7.32
C ILE A 193 10.91 18.80 -7.52
N ASP A 194 11.12 20.12 -7.69
CA ASP A 194 10.05 21.09 -7.95
C ASP A 194 8.88 21.04 -6.95
N GLY A 195 9.17 20.78 -5.67
CA GLY A 195 8.16 20.66 -4.61
C GLY A 195 7.32 19.39 -4.68
N LYS A 196 7.71 18.41 -5.51
CA LYS A 196 7.14 17.07 -5.54
C LYS A 196 8.14 16.05 -5.01
N MET A 197 7.64 15.08 -4.25
CA MET A 197 8.43 14.05 -3.60
C MET A 197 8.16 12.68 -4.18
N TYR A 198 9.21 11.91 -4.40
CA TYR A 198 9.11 10.47 -4.66
C TYR A 198 10.13 9.72 -3.82
N PHE A 199 9.84 8.47 -3.48
CA PHE A 199 10.73 7.65 -2.65
C PHE A 199 11.56 6.72 -3.52
N SER A 200 12.88 6.89 -3.40
CA SER A 200 13.88 6.12 -4.15
C SER A 200 14.15 4.74 -3.53
N SER A 201 13.97 4.63 -2.21
CA SER A 201 14.14 3.40 -1.44
C SER A 201 13.33 3.50 -0.15
N ARG A 202 13.19 2.39 0.56
CA ARG A 202 12.54 2.33 1.87
C ARG A 202 13.48 1.91 2.97
N THR A 203 13.25 2.42 4.18
CA THR A 203 13.92 1.91 5.38
C THR A 203 13.23 0.66 5.92
N LYS A 204 13.98 -0.17 6.65
CA LYS A 204 13.42 -1.31 7.38
C LYS A 204 12.37 -0.88 8.42
N PHE A 205 12.52 0.32 8.97
CA PHE A 205 11.60 0.87 9.96
C PHE A 205 10.22 1.13 9.35
N LYS A 206 10.16 1.80 8.20
CA LYS A 206 8.90 1.99 7.46
C LYS A 206 8.22 0.67 7.14
N ASP A 207 8.99 -0.32 6.66
CA ASP A 207 8.43 -1.64 6.33
C ASP A 207 7.78 -2.31 7.56
N ILE A 208 8.41 -2.23 8.74
CA ILE A 208 7.86 -2.74 10.00
C ILE A 208 6.58 -2.00 10.38
N LEU A 209 6.58 -0.66 10.37
CA LEU A 209 5.40 0.11 10.73
C LEU A 209 4.22 -0.15 9.79
N PHE A 210 4.50 -0.26 8.49
CA PHE A 210 3.44 -0.55 7.53
C PHE A 210 2.91 -1.98 7.70
N HIS A 211 3.76 -2.94 8.08
CA HIS A 211 3.31 -4.29 8.39
C HIS A 211 2.43 -4.33 9.65
N ILE A 212 2.81 -3.59 10.70
CA ILE A 212 1.98 -3.44 11.91
C ILE A 212 0.64 -2.79 11.55
N GLY A 213 0.65 -1.73 10.75
CA GLY A 213 -0.57 -1.08 10.26
C GLY A 213 -1.47 -2.03 9.47
N ASP A 214 -0.89 -2.85 8.57
CA ASP A 214 -1.64 -3.85 7.78
C ASP A 214 -2.28 -4.93 8.68
N ILE A 215 -1.55 -5.41 9.70
CA ILE A 215 -2.05 -6.40 10.67
C ILE A 215 -3.18 -5.80 11.52
N LEU A 216 -2.97 -4.60 12.07
CA LEU A 216 -3.99 -3.90 12.85
C LEU A 216 -5.24 -3.67 12.02
N LYS A 217 -5.07 -3.22 10.78
CA LYS A 217 -6.17 -3.02 9.83
C LYS A 217 -6.96 -4.31 9.59
N PHE A 218 -6.29 -5.43 9.40
CA PHE A 218 -6.95 -6.72 9.22
C PHE A 218 -7.67 -7.15 10.50
N GLY A 219 -7.05 -6.96 11.66
CA GLY A 219 -7.65 -7.22 12.97
C GLY A 219 -8.90 -6.37 13.23
N ILE A 220 -8.88 -5.09 12.85
CA ILE A 220 -10.04 -4.19 12.95
C ILE A 220 -11.19 -4.70 12.08
N LEU A 221 -10.91 -5.02 10.80
CA LEU A 221 -11.93 -5.50 9.87
C LEU A 221 -12.54 -6.84 10.29
N LEU A 222 -11.73 -7.80 10.73
CA LEU A 222 -12.24 -9.11 11.18
C LEU A 222 -12.94 -9.00 12.52
N GLY A 223 -12.30 -8.34 13.49
CA GLY A 223 -12.86 -8.15 14.83
C GLY A 223 -14.20 -7.44 14.77
N SER A 224 -14.31 -6.39 13.95
CA SER A 224 -15.55 -5.67 13.82
C SER A 224 -16.67 -6.48 13.16
N ILE A 225 -16.37 -7.27 12.11
CA ILE A 225 -17.35 -8.16 11.48
C ILE A 225 -17.82 -9.21 12.50
N CYS A 226 -16.89 -9.87 13.21
CA CYS A 226 -17.24 -10.89 14.20
C CYS A 226 -18.11 -10.33 15.34
N ILE A 227 -17.73 -9.19 15.92
CA ILE A 227 -18.51 -8.54 16.99
C ILE A 227 -19.87 -8.11 16.48
N SER A 228 -19.94 -7.57 15.25
CA SER A 228 -21.20 -7.18 14.64
C SER A 228 -22.15 -8.36 14.42
N ILE A 229 -21.64 -9.50 13.94
CA ILE A 229 -22.42 -10.74 13.78
C ILE A 229 -22.93 -11.21 15.15
N MET A 230 -22.06 -11.22 16.17
CA MET A 230 -22.44 -11.62 17.52
C MET A 230 -23.55 -10.73 18.10
N LEU A 231 -23.48 -9.42 17.89
CA LEU A 231 -24.51 -8.48 18.34
C LEU A 231 -25.84 -8.67 17.59
N LEU A 232 -25.80 -8.90 16.27
CA LEU A 232 -26.98 -9.23 15.47
C LEU A 232 -27.69 -10.51 15.93
N LEU A 233 -26.93 -11.52 16.36
CA LEU A 233 -27.49 -12.78 16.85
C LEU A 233 -28.10 -12.64 18.26
N ASN A 234 -27.57 -11.73 19.08
CA ASN A 234 -27.98 -11.59 20.48
C ASN A 234 -29.08 -10.54 20.71
N VAL A 235 -29.24 -9.57 19.82
CA VAL A 235 -30.15 -8.44 20.04
C VAL A 235 -31.35 -8.50 19.08
N LYS A 236 -32.56 -8.54 19.65
CA LYS A 236 -33.85 -8.48 18.92
C LYS A 236 -34.36 -7.03 18.74
N ASP A 237 -33.47 -6.06 18.71
CA ASP A 237 -33.80 -4.64 18.56
C ASP A 237 -33.48 -4.20 17.12
N GLU A 238 -34.52 -3.75 16.40
CA GLU A 238 -34.40 -3.28 15.03
C GLU A 238 -33.45 -2.08 14.89
N VAL A 239 -33.36 -1.23 15.92
CA VAL A 239 -32.46 -0.05 15.91
C VAL A 239 -30.99 -0.49 15.93
N ILE A 240 -30.67 -1.53 16.71
CA ILE A 240 -29.33 -2.10 16.77
C ILE A 240 -28.98 -2.80 15.46
N ALA A 241 -29.93 -3.52 14.86
CA ALA A 241 -29.75 -4.16 13.56
C ALA A 241 -29.44 -3.12 12.45
N ILE A 242 -30.19 -2.00 12.40
CA ILE A 242 -29.96 -0.90 11.44
C ILE A 242 -28.57 -0.29 11.64
N ASN A 243 -28.15 -0.06 12.88
CA ASN A 243 -26.84 0.51 13.19
C ASN A 243 -25.67 -0.43 12.82
N ILE A 244 -25.84 -1.74 12.98
CA ILE A 244 -24.86 -2.74 12.54
C ILE A 244 -24.77 -2.78 11.01
N LEU A 245 -25.92 -2.73 10.32
CA LEU A 245 -25.98 -2.67 8.86
C LEU A 245 -25.32 -1.41 8.30
N ARG A 246 -25.50 -0.25 8.96
CA ARG A 246 -24.75 0.99 8.67
C ARG A 246 -23.25 0.76 8.80
N MET A 247 -22.78 0.15 9.89
CA MET A 247 -21.36 -0.21 10.05
C MET A 247 -20.85 -1.17 8.97
N TRP A 248 -21.68 -2.10 8.48
CA TRP A 248 -21.29 -3.02 7.40
C TRP A 248 -21.20 -2.33 6.04
N LEU A 249 -22.14 -1.45 5.72
CA LEU A 249 -22.06 -0.57 4.56
C LEU A 249 -20.78 0.25 4.58
N ILE A 250 -20.43 0.77 5.75
CA ILE A 250 -19.16 1.42 6.03
C ILE A 250 -17.98 0.48 5.75
N TYR A 251 -17.95 -0.74 6.27
CA TYR A 251 -16.85 -1.69 6.01
C TYR A 251 -16.77 -2.10 4.54
N CYS A 252 -17.89 -2.18 3.84
CA CYS A 252 -17.96 -2.42 2.41
C CYS A 252 -17.40 -1.23 1.62
N VAL A 253 -17.72 0.02 2.00
CA VAL A 253 -17.13 1.24 1.42
C VAL A 253 -15.63 1.30 1.71
N ILE A 254 -15.19 0.93 2.93
CA ILE A 254 -13.79 0.79 3.31
C ILE A 254 -13.10 -0.27 2.45
N GLY A 255 -13.72 -1.44 2.26
CA GLY A 255 -13.17 -2.52 1.44
C GLY A 255 -13.14 -2.19 -0.06
N TYR A 256 -14.11 -1.41 -0.54
CA TYR A 256 -14.22 -0.98 -1.94
C TYR A 256 -13.26 0.16 -2.28
N THR A 257 -13.17 1.18 -1.43
CA THR A 257 -12.10 2.20 -1.52
C THR A 257 -10.72 1.56 -1.31
N TYR A 258 -10.59 0.42 -0.63
CA TYR A 258 -9.33 -0.32 -0.56
C TYR A 258 -8.94 -1.05 -1.87
N ARG A 259 -9.91 -1.42 -2.72
CA ARG A 259 -9.62 -1.90 -4.10
C ARG A 259 -9.14 -0.77 -4.99
N ILE A 260 -9.61 0.44 -4.73
CA ILE A 260 -9.19 1.67 -5.39
C ILE A 260 -8.12 2.30 -4.49
N ARG A 261 -6.92 1.71 -4.43
CA ARG A 261 -5.76 2.28 -3.73
C ARG A 261 -5.51 3.70 -4.27
N PHE A 262 -6.22 4.69 -3.75
CA PHE A 262 -6.00 6.08 -4.06
C PHE A 262 -4.57 6.39 -3.68
N GLN A 263 -3.93 7.25 -4.45
CA GLN A 263 -2.60 7.76 -4.16
C GLN A 263 -2.58 8.19 -2.68
N ARG A 264 -1.77 7.49 -1.86
CA ARG A 264 -1.59 7.64 -0.40
C ARG A 264 -2.62 6.86 0.45
N SER A 265 -2.24 5.64 0.85
CA SER A 265 -3.04 4.71 1.69
C SER A 265 -3.56 5.35 2.99
N TYR A 266 -2.80 6.26 3.60
CA TYR A 266 -3.19 6.95 4.82
C TYR A 266 -4.22 8.08 4.59
N ILE A 267 -4.24 8.71 3.41
CA ILE A 267 -5.29 9.67 3.07
C ILE A 267 -6.63 8.96 2.94
N SER A 268 -6.64 7.76 2.33
CA SER A 268 -7.87 6.98 2.22
C SER A 268 -8.43 6.64 3.60
N LEU A 269 -7.59 6.32 4.58
CA LEU A 269 -8.00 6.09 5.97
C LEU A 269 -8.63 7.34 6.59
N LEU A 270 -7.99 8.50 6.43
CA LEU A 270 -8.52 9.75 6.95
C LEU A 270 -9.81 10.20 6.25
N LEU A 271 -9.94 9.99 4.94
CA LEU A 271 -11.17 10.28 4.19
C LEU A 271 -12.31 9.36 4.63
N ILE A 272 -12.02 8.08 4.78
CA ILE A 272 -12.94 7.10 5.36
C ILE A 272 -13.38 7.56 6.75
N GLU A 273 -12.44 7.95 7.59
CA GLU A 273 -12.73 8.38 8.95
C GLU A 273 -13.57 9.66 8.98
N THR A 274 -13.22 10.66 8.16
CA THR A 274 -13.98 11.90 8.02
C THR A 274 -15.40 11.61 7.51
N PHE A 275 -15.55 10.69 6.54
CA PHE A 275 -16.85 10.26 6.04
C PHE A 275 -17.65 9.52 7.13
N LEU A 276 -16.99 8.67 7.91
CA LEU A 276 -17.58 7.96 9.05
C LEU A 276 -18.11 8.90 10.12
N ILE A 277 -17.34 9.95 10.40
CA ILE A 277 -17.72 11.01 11.31
C ILE A 277 -18.99 11.67 10.81
N THR A 278 -19.02 12.11 9.55
CA THR A 278 -20.20 12.80 8.99
C THR A 278 -21.46 11.93 9.03
N LEU A 279 -21.36 10.63 8.77
CA LEU A 279 -22.50 9.71 8.86
C LEU A 279 -22.97 9.41 10.28
N SER A 280 -22.14 9.66 11.31
CA SER A 280 -22.50 9.39 12.70
C SER A 280 -23.25 10.53 13.38
N PHE A 281 -23.26 11.72 12.76
CA PHE A 281 -24.01 12.89 13.23
C PHE A 281 -25.35 13.11 12.50
N PHE A 282 -25.73 12.18 11.60
CA PHE A 282 -26.98 12.16 10.84
C PHE A 282 -27.74 10.85 11.04
#